data_AF-A9QDP9-F1
#
_entry.id   AF-A9QDP9-F1
#
_cell.length_a   1.000
_cell.length_b   1.000
_cell.length_c   1.000
_cell.angle_alpha   90.00
_cell.angle_beta   90.00
_cell.angle_gamma   90.00
#
_symmetry.space_group_name_H-M   'P 1'
#
loop_
_entity.id
_entity.type
_entity.pdbx_description
1 polymer ?
#
loop_
_entity_poly.entity_id
_entity_poly.type
_entity_poly.pdbx_seq_one_letter_code
_entity_poly.pdbx_strand_id
1 'polypeptide(L)'
;ELSMDDQVILLRAGWNELLIASFSHRSISVKDGILLATGLHVHRNSAHSAGVGAIFDRVLTELVSKMRDMQMDKTELGCLRAIVLFNPDA
;
A
#
# COMPACT_ATOMS: atom_id res chain seq x y z
N GLU A 1 -7.12 -22.29 13.43
CA GLU A 1 -6.21 -21.71 12.41
C GLU A 1 -6.71 -22.14 11.03
N LEU A 2 -6.37 -21.39 9.97
CA LEU A 2 -6.82 -21.65 8.59
C LEU A 2 -6.06 -22.81 7.95
N SER A 3 -6.68 -23.49 6.98
CA SER A 3 -6.00 -24.52 6.19
C SER A 3 -4.86 -23.91 5.36
N MET A 4 -3.88 -24.74 4.97
CA MET A 4 -2.78 -24.26 4.12
C MET A 4 -3.26 -23.75 2.76
N ASP A 5 -4.31 -24.37 2.21
CA ASP A 5 -4.90 -23.97 0.93
C ASP A 5 -5.54 -22.58 1.04
N ASP A 6 -6.32 -22.33 2.09
CA ASP A 6 -6.94 -21.02 2.34
C ASP A 6 -5.87 -19.95 2.55
N GLN A 7 -4.81 -20.24 3.29
CA GLN A 7 -3.70 -19.29 3.50
C GLN A 7 -3.07 -18.86 2.17
N VAL A 8 -2.87 -19.82 1.24
CA VAL A 8 -2.31 -19.52 -0.08
C VAL A 8 -3.32 -18.74 -0.93
N ILE A 9 -4.59 -19.10 -0.92
CA ILE A 9 -5.66 -18.40 -1.68
C ILE A 9 -5.77 -16.95 -1.23
N LEU A 10 -5.90 -16.72 0.08
CA LEU A 10 -6.02 -15.38 0.66
C LEU A 10 -4.81 -14.49 0.34
N LEU A 11 -3.60 -15.03 0.46
CA LEU A 11 -2.38 -14.28 0.10
C LEU A 11 -2.32 -13.99 -1.40
N ARG A 12 -2.68 -14.95 -2.26
CA ARG A 12 -2.69 -14.75 -3.72
C ARG A 12 -3.75 -13.76 -4.16
N ALA A 13 -4.87 -13.67 -3.46
CA ALA A 13 -5.93 -12.71 -3.73
C ALA A 13 -5.53 -11.28 -3.29
N GLY A 14 -4.88 -11.12 -2.13
CA GLY A 14 -4.66 -9.81 -1.52
C GLY A 14 -3.24 -9.22 -1.59
N TRP A 15 -2.23 -9.95 -2.08
CA TRP A 15 -0.83 -9.53 -1.95
C TRP A 15 -0.52 -8.12 -2.49
N ASN A 16 -1.13 -7.73 -3.62
CA ASN A 16 -0.92 -6.43 -4.25
C ASN A 16 -1.49 -5.29 -3.39
N GLU A 17 -2.71 -5.43 -2.86
CA GLU A 17 -3.33 -4.44 -1.98
C GLU A 17 -2.60 -4.34 -0.65
N LEU A 18 -2.19 -5.48 -0.08
CA LEU A 18 -1.39 -5.54 1.15
C LEU A 18 -0.07 -4.80 0.99
N LEU A 19 0.61 -4.94 -0.15
CA LEU A 19 1.85 -4.23 -0.45
C LEU A 19 1.62 -2.73 -0.66
N ILE A 20 0.57 -2.36 -1.43
CA ILE A 20 0.22 -0.96 -1.68
C ILE A 20 -0.10 -0.22 -0.40
N ALA A 21 -0.94 -0.78 0.47
CA ALA A 21 -1.23 -0.20 1.79
C ALA A 21 0.05 -0.01 2.62
N SER A 22 0.95 -1.01 2.59
CA SER A 22 2.19 -0.99 3.37
C SER A 22 3.16 0.11 2.95
N PHE A 23 3.45 0.26 1.65
CA PHE A 23 4.38 1.30 1.21
C PHE A 23 3.72 2.69 1.19
N SER A 24 2.40 2.78 1.03
CA SER A 24 1.67 4.05 1.11
C SER A 24 1.80 4.65 2.50
N HIS A 25 1.54 3.87 3.56
CA HIS A 25 1.72 4.31 4.94
C HIS A 25 3.18 4.64 5.27
N ARG A 26 4.14 3.84 4.79
CA ARG A 26 5.58 4.14 4.93
C ARG A 26 5.97 5.51 4.35
N SER A 27 5.22 5.96 3.35
CA SER A 27 5.53 7.17 2.59
C SER A 27 4.81 8.42 3.10
N ILE A 28 4.07 8.36 4.21
CA ILE A 28 3.28 9.52 4.72
C ILE A 28 4.14 10.76 4.99
N SER A 29 5.39 10.58 5.43
CA SER A 29 6.34 11.66 5.69
C SER A 29 7.18 12.05 4.47
N VAL A 30 7.01 11.35 3.34
CA VAL A 30 7.75 11.63 2.10
C VAL A 30 6.95 12.62 1.26
N LYS A 31 7.62 13.70 0.84
CA LYS A 31 7.01 14.71 -0.03
C LYS A 31 7.12 14.29 -1.49
N ASP A 32 5.98 14.29 -2.21
CA ASP A 32 5.89 14.05 -3.65
C ASP A 32 6.61 12.77 -4.13
N GLY A 33 6.54 11.70 -3.34
CA GLY A 33 7.21 10.45 -3.64
C GLY A 33 6.83 9.32 -2.70
N ILE A 34 7.37 8.14 -3.00
CA ILE A 34 7.21 6.94 -2.17
C ILE A 34 8.57 6.40 -1.74
N LEU A 35 8.60 5.79 -0.55
CA LEU A 35 9.75 5.06 -0.02
C LEU A 35 9.52 3.56 -0.18
N LEU A 36 10.34 2.91 -1.01
CA LEU A 36 10.30 1.46 -1.17
C LEU A 36 10.89 0.76 0.06
N ALA A 37 10.55 -0.51 0.25
CA ALA A 37 11.09 -1.32 1.35
C ALA A 37 12.63 -1.45 1.30
N THR A 38 13.23 -1.28 0.12
CA THR A 38 14.69 -1.27 -0.09
C THR A 38 15.37 0.03 0.35
N GLY A 39 14.61 1.06 0.75
CA GLY A 39 15.13 2.39 1.07
C GLY A 39 15.21 3.36 -0.12
N LEU A 40 14.86 2.90 -1.33
CA LEU A 40 14.84 3.74 -2.52
C LEU A 40 13.68 4.73 -2.49
N HIS A 41 13.98 6.02 -2.71
CA HIS A 41 12.98 7.05 -2.90
C HIS A 41 12.63 7.16 -4.39
N VAL A 42 11.36 6.97 -4.70
CA VAL A 42 10.83 7.18 -6.06
C VAL A 42 10.05 8.49 -6.06
N HIS A 43 10.54 9.47 -6.80
CA HIS A 43 9.88 10.77 -6.93
C HIS A 43 8.79 10.75 -7.99
N ARG A 44 7.76 11.59 -7.78
CA ARG A 44 6.63 11.78 -8.71
C ARG A 44 7.10 11.99 -10.15
N ASN A 45 8.05 12.90 -10.37
CA ASN A 45 8.55 13.21 -11.72
C ASN A 45 9.19 11.98 -12.39
N SER A 46 9.93 11.16 -11.63
CA SER A 46 10.53 9.93 -12.15
C SER A 46 9.47 8.92 -12.60
N ALA A 47 8.38 8.79 -11.85
CA ALA A 47 7.26 7.92 -12.23
C ALA A 47 6.55 8.41 -13.49
N HIS A 48 6.37 9.74 -13.65
CA HIS A 48 5.83 10.34 -14.87
C HIS A 48 6.73 10.09 -16.07
N SER A 49 8.04 10.30 -15.94
CA SER A 49 9.02 10.00 -17.01
C SER A 49 9.06 8.51 -17.39
N ALA A 50 8.77 7.62 -16.44
CA ALA A 50 8.68 6.18 -16.68
C ALA A 50 7.33 5.73 -17.27
N GLY A 51 6.39 6.65 -17.55
CA GLY A 51 5.08 6.35 -18.15
C GLY A 51 4.03 5.81 -17.17
N VAL A 52 4.32 5.79 -15.87
CA VAL A 52 3.41 5.28 -14.82
C VAL A 52 2.92 6.40 -13.88
N GLY A 53 3.07 7.67 -14.29
CA GLY A 53 2.73 8.82 -13.47
C GLY A 53 1.27 8.88 -13.01
N ALA A 54 0.32 8.46 -13.86
CA ALA A 54 -1.11 8.52 -13.55
C ALA A 54 -1.49 7.65 -12.34
N ILE A 55 -1.03 6.39 -12.30
CA ILE A 55 -1.31 5.51 -11.16
C ILE A 55 -0.53 5.93 -9.91
N PHE A 56 0.69 6.45 -10.10
CA PHE A 56 1.50 6.99 -9.01
C PHE A 56 0.82 8.17 -8.32
N ASP A 57 0.25 9.10 -9.10
CA ASP A 57 -0.48 10.26 -8.59
C ASP A 57 -1.72 9.86 -7.80
N ARG A 58 -2.44 8.82 -8.26
CA ARG A 58 -3.58 8.27 -7.53
C ARG A 58 -3.15 7.70 -6.19
N VAL A 59 -2.08 6.91 -6.13
CA VAL A 59 -1.54 6.40 -4.86
C VAL A 59 -1.17 7.54 -3.90
N LEU A 60 -0.48 8.57 -4.39
CA LEU A 60 -0.12 9.72 -3.56
C LEU A 60 -1.36 10.46 -3.02
N THR A 61 -2.38 10.66 -3.86
CA THR A 61 -3.54 11.49 -3.52
C THR A 61 -4.60 10.74 -2.73
N GLU A 62 -4.92 9.51 -3.14
CA GLU A 62 -6.00 8.69 -2.60
C GLU A 62 -5.55 7.90 -1.36
N LEU A 63 -4.26 7.55 -1.24
CA LEU A 63 -3.75 6.76 -0.12
C LEU A 63 -2.78 7.56 0.77
N VAL A 64 -1.63 7.96 0.24
CA VAL A 64 -0.57 8.59 1.07
C VAL A 64 -1.07 9.87 1.73
N SER A 65 -1.73 10.76 0.97
CA SER A 65 -2.28 11.99 1.54
C SER A 65 -3.36 11.67 2.57
N LYS A 66 -4.30 10.77 2.28
CA LYS A 66 -5.40 10.46 3.20
C LYS A 66 -4.90 9.86 4.51
N MET A 67 -3.97 8.90 4.44
CA MET A 67 -3.32 8.32 5.62
C MET A 67 -2.55 9.36 6.43
N ARG A 68 -1.87 10.31 5.77
CA ARG A 68 -1.18 11.42 6.46
C ARG A 68 -2.17 12.36 7.13
N ASP A 69 -3.17 12.82 6.40
CA ASP A 69 -4.12 13.85 6.84
C ASP A 69 -4.96 13.34 8.03
N MET A 70 -5.27 12.04 8.05
CA MET A 70 -5.94 11.39 9.18
C MET A 70 -5.00 10.96 10.31
N GLN A 71 -3.69 11.14 10.15
CA GLN A 71 -2.66 10.67 11.08
C GLN A 71 -2.77 9.17 11.41
N MET A 72 -3.03 8.35 10.37
CA MET A 72 -3.23 6.90 10.53
C MET A 72 -2.04 6.27 11.27
N ASP A 73 -2.34 5.51 12.31
CA ASP A 73 -1.32 4.80 13.08
C ASP A 73 -1.02 3.40 12.50
N LYS A 74 0.00 2.73 13.06
CA LYS A 74 0.42 1.41 12.60
C LYS A 74 -0.58 0.30 12.96
N THR A 75 -1.33 0.47 14.03
CA THR A 75 -2.36 -0.47 14.49
C THR A 75 -3.54 -0.45 13.55
N GLU A 76 -4.05 0.74 13.22
CA GLU A 76 -5.13 0.96 12.25
C GLU A 76 -4.76 0.39 10.87
N LEU A 77 -3.53 0.67 10.40
CA LEU A 77 -3.02 0.06 9.16
C LEU A 77 -2.99 -1.47 9.26
N GLY A 78 -2.54 -2.02 10.39
CA GLY A 78 -2.51 -3.45 10.64
C GLY A 78 -3.91 -4.08 10.55
N CYS A 79 -4.91 -3.44 11.15
CA CYS A 79 -6.30 -3.85 11.09
C CYS A 79 -6.87 -3.79 9.67
N LEU A 80 -6.64 -2.71 8.93
CA LEU A 80 -7.08 -2.60 7.53
C LEU A 80 -6.44 -3.69 6.64
N ARG A 81 -5.15 -3.97 6.85
CA ARG A 81 -4.46 -5.06 6.15
C ARG A 81 -5.01 -6.44 6.54
N ALA A 82 -5.41 -6.64 7.79
CA ALA A 82 -6.05 -7.87 8.21
C ALA A 82 -7.42 -8.05 7.52
N ILE A 83 -8.21 -6.98 7.38
CA ILE A 83 -9.48 -7.01 6.64
C ILE A 83 -9.24 -7.41 5.18
N VAL A 84 -8.26 -6.79 4.51
CA VAL A 84 -7.88 -7.15 3.13
C VAL A 84 -7.40 -8.61 3.04
N LEU A 85 -6.63 -9.08 4.02
CA LEU A 85 -6.10 -10.45 4.04
C LEU A 85 -7.21 -11.48 4.22
N PHE A 86 -8.19 -11.23 5.09
CA PHE A 86 -9.30 -12.14 5.34
C PHE A 86 -10.50 -11.87 4.42
N ASN A 87 -10.22 -11.81 3.11
CA ASN A 87 -11.23 -11.62 2.08
C ASN A 87 -12.06 -12.91 1.88
N PRO A 88 -13.37 -12.92 2.18
CA PRO A 88 -14.22 -14.10 2.02
C PRO A 88 -14.57 -14.43 0.56
N ASP A 89 -14.34 -13.49 -0.37
CA ASP A 89 -14.62 -13.67 -1.80
C ASP A 89 -13.45 -14.32 -2.58
N ALA A 90 -12.35 -14.63 -1.89
CA ALA A 90 -11.12 -15.16 -2.47
C ALA A 90 -11.22 -16.64 -2.89
#